data_AF-A0A2N1N211-F1
#
_entry.id   AF-A0A2N1N211-F1
#
_cell.length_a   1.000
_cell.length_b   1.000
_cell.length_c   1.000
_cell.angle_alpha   90.00
_cell.angle_beta   90.00
_cell.angle_gamma   90.00
#
_symmetry.space_group_name_H-M   'P 1'
#
loop_
_entity.id
_entity.type
_entity.pdbx_description
1 polymer ?
#
loop_
_entity_poly.entity_id
_entity_poly.type
_entity_poly.pdbx_seq_one_letter_code
_entity_poly.pdbx_strand_id
1 'polypeptide(L)'
;MPRHSKNNTALSFFTYAEGKALDYGTKKQRLGRDSMRECDACYLCLQRAREPVCCTQGHLYCKECILENILAQKKEILRQQKLLEAKAKDEEEEAKRKAELAKEAVIQEFERQQVKITPITATNSSEKGGIKAKNGSTNGSSSTNENSSKKDVEKSPESVKGVKAIEWTGSSSSNNKKRKFQLDDEELTAIAKRDQEEALKKLEEERILASKPKLPNFWLPSLTPSADPDKVKQTRQQTMCTASDPEHPISMKTLIPTKFTEDKDPTSKKTNLICPSCRKTLTNSLKICLIKPCGHVICKICVDKFVRKTKQCFVCDIKCRDKDIVDMSGEGTGFASGGGKVVAERFDVAFQ
;
A
#
# COMPACT_ATOMS: atom_id res chain seq x y z
N MET A 1 49.79 27.03 -11.18
CA MET A 1 49.45 25.82 -11.96
C MET A 1 47.93 25.71 -12.09
N PRO A 2 47.37 25.43 -13.28
CA PRO A 2 45.96 25.12 -13.45
C PRO A 2 45.60 23.81 -12.74
N ARG A 3 44.41 23.72 -12.13
CA ARG A 3 43.93 22.44 -11.56
C ARG A 3 43.30 21.59 -12.66
N HIS A 4 44.07 20.64 -13.19
CA HIS A 4 43.63 19.67 -14.21
C HIS A 4 42.35 18.91 -13.81
N SER A 5 42.06 18.78 -12.51
CA SER A 5 40.83 18.20 -11.95
C SER A 5 39.52 18.98 -12.21
N LYS A 6 39.53 19.92 -13.16
CA LYS A 6 38.36 20.67 -13.66
C LYS A 6 38.24 20.66 -15.19
N ASN A 7 39.19 20.03 -15.88
CA ASN A 7 39.15 19.89 -17.34
C ASN A 7 38.34 18.64 -17.67
N ASN A 8 37.68 18.63 -18.84
CA ASN A 8 37.05 17.43 -19.35
C ASN A 8 38.12 16.37 -19.70
N THR A 9 37.81 15.11 -19.48
CA THR A 9 38.70 13.95 -19.55
C THR A 9 38.02 12.78 -20.26
N ALA A 10 38.77 12.05 -21.08
CA ALA A 10 38.26 10.89 -21.84
C ALA A 10 38.18 9.61 -20.98
N LEU A 11 37.74 9.73 -19.73
CA LEU A 11 37.57 8.60 -18.80
C LEU A 11 36.23 7.90 -19.04
N SER A 12 36.17 6.60 -18.75
CA SER A 12 34.94 5.79 -18.85
C SER A 12 33.90 6.09 -17.75
N PHE A 13 34.20 7.02 -16.85
CA PHE A 13 33.32 7.51 -15.80
C PHE A 13 33.44 9.04 -15.71
N PHE A 14 32.32 9.73 -15.47
CA PHE A 14 32.34 11.17 -15.26
C PHE A 14 32.99 11.52 -13.92
N THR A 15 33.94 12.45 -13.95
CA THR A 15 34.49 13.09 -12.73
C THR A 15 33.44 13.99 -12.08
N TYR A 16 33.66 14.39 -10.83
CA TYR A 16 32.77 15.32 -10.11
C TYR A 16 32.60 16.68 -10.81
N ALA A 17 33.57 17.11 -11.63
CA ALA A 17 33.46 18.35 -12.40
C ALA A 17 32.50 18.18 -13.58
N GLU A 18 32.68 17.13 -14.37
CA GLU A 18 31.82 16.82 -15.53
C GLU A 18 30.40 16.45 -15.08
N GLY A 19 30.26 15.61 -14.06
CA GLY A 19 28.98 15.24 -13.44
C GLY A 19 28.21 16.41 -12.80
N LYS A 20 28.85 17.57 -12.63
CA LYS A 20 28.19 18.82 -12.22
C LYS A 20 27.90 19.77 -13.41
N ALA A 21 28.64 19.66 -14.50
CA ALA A 21 28.43 20.44 -15.73
C ALA A 21 27.40 19.79 -16.68
N LEU A 22 27.19 18.47 -16.55
CA LEU A 22 26.12 17.74 -17.23
C LEU A 22 24.74 18.19 -16.74
N ASP A 23 23.79 18.34 -17.67
CA ASP A 23 22.46 18.79 -17.32
C ASP A 23 21.47 17.68 -16.92
N TYR A 24 21.82 16.42 -17.15
CA TYR A 24 21.02 15.23 -16.87
C TYR A 24 21.66 14.30 -15.81
N GLY A 25 20.92 13.27 -15.40
CA GLY A 25 21.32 12.30 -14.39
C GLY A 25 20.99 12.74 -12.97
N THR A 26 21.62 12.11 -11.97
CA THR A 26 21.35 12.39 -10.54
C THR A 26 22.22 13.55 -10.03
N LYS A 27 21.71 14.78 -10.18
CA LYS A 27 22.32 15.98 -9.59
C LYS A 27 22.09 16.00 -8.08
N LYS A 28 23.17 16.04 -7.29
CA LYS A 28 23.15 16.12 -5.81
C LYS A 28 23.76 17.44 -5.33
N GLN A 29 22.99 18.26 -4.63
CA GLN A 29 23.44 19.57 -4.14
C GLN A 29 23.17 19.73 -2.64
N ARG A 30 24.14 20.29 -1.91
CA ARG A 30 23.94 20.72 -0.51
C ARG A 30 23.10 22.00 -0.47
N LEU A 31 22.09 22.00 0.39
CA LEU A 31 21.21 23.15 0.61
C LEU A 31 21.93 24.23 1.43
N GLY A 32 21.70 25.50 1.07
CA GLY A 32 22.20 26.66 1.81
C GLY A 32 21.38 26.94 3.07
N ARG A 33 21.85 27.85 3.93
CA ARG A 33 21.11 28.25 5.14
C ARG A 33 19.73 28.85 4.81
N ASP A 34 19.62 29.50 3.67
CA ASP A 34 18.38 30.16 3.21
C ASP A 34 17.31 29.15 2.78
N SER A 35 17.67 27.88 2.61
CA SER A 35 16.77 26.75 2.31
C SER A 35 16.35 25.96 3.57
N MET A 36 16.65 26.47 4.77
CA MET A 36 16.39 25.80 6.06
C MET A 36 15.50 26.65 6.95
N ARG A 37 14.42 26.05 7.47
CA ARG A 37 13.45 26.73 8.33
C ARG A 37 14.12 27.24 9.62
N GLU A 38 13.59 28.35 10.14
CA GLU A 38 14.04 28.89 11.43
C GLU A 38 13.49 28.06 12.61
N CYS A 39 14.16 28.10 13.75
CA CYS A 39 13.84 27.24 14.90
C CYS A 39 12.46 27.51 15.53
N ASP A 40 11.88 28.67 15.25
CA ASP A 40 10.59 29.18 15.70
C ASP A 40 9.54 29.28 14.58
N ALA A 41 9.90 28.90 13.34
CA ALA A 41 8.98 28.89 12.22
C ALA A 41 8.11 27.61 12.15
N CYS A 42 6.87 27.79 11.72
CA CYS A 42 5.85 26.75 11.59
C CYS A 42 6.14 25.80 10.42
N TYR A 43 6.01 24.49 10.63
CA TYR A 43 6.19 23.47 9.58
C TYR A 43 5.16 23.52 8.43
N LEU A 44 4.05 24.26 8.57
CA LEU A 44 2.98 24.33 7.55
C LEU A 44 2.98 25.65 6.75
N CYS A 45 3.29 26.78 7.38
CA CYS A 45 3.31 28.09 6.70
C CYS A 45 4.72 28.73 6.59
N LEU A 46 5.75 28.08 7.15
CA LEU A 46 7.17 28.50 7.14
C LEU A 46 7.48 29.88 7.76
N GLN A 47 6.47 30.62 8.21
CA GLN A 47 6.59 31.86 8.99
C GLN A 47 6.76 31.56 10.50
N ARG A 48 7.28 32.54 11.26
CA ARG A 48 7.37 32.49 12.74
C ARG A 48 6.00 32.12 13.35
N ALA A 49 6.00 31.11 14.22
CA ALA A 49 4.78 30.45 14.62
C ALA A 49 3.90 31.30 15.57
N ARG A 50 2.65 31.55 15.17
CA ARG A 50 1.61 32.26 15.95
C ARG A 50 0.89 31.29 16.89
N GLU A 51 0.80 31.65 18.17
CA GLU A 51 0.39 30.74 19.26
C GLU A 51 1.04 29.35 19.11
N PRO A 52 2.37 29.25 19.26
CA PRO A 52 3.11 28.10 18.80
C PRO A 52 2.77 26.83 19.59
N VAL A 53 2.38 25.77 18.88
CA VAL A 53 2.07 24.45 19.44
C VAL A 53 2.97 23.39 18.84
N CYS A 54 3.26 22.33 19.58
CA CYS A 54 4.22 21.30 19.20
C CYS A 54 3.64 19.88 19.31
N CYS A 55 4.01 19.02 18.36
CA CYS A 55 3.71 17.59 18.43
C CYS A 55 4.62 16.87 19.45
N THR A 56 4.22 15.68 19.87
CA THR A 56 4.98 14.81 20.79
C THR A 56 6.40 14.45 20.31
N GLN A 57 6.67 14.59 19.00
CA GLN A 57 7.96 14.35 18.33
C GLN A 57 8.76 15.64 18.03
N GLY A 58 8.36 16.82 18.54
CA GLY A 58 9.21 18.02 18.46
C GLY A 58 8.97 18.93 17.24
N HIS A 59 7.91 18.70 16.47
CA HIS A 59 7.53 19.51 15.31
C HIS A 59 6.65 20.70 15.70
N LEU A 60 7.03 21.91 15.29
CA LEU A 60 6.41 23.19 15.67
C LEU A 60 5.40 23.71 14.63
N TYR A 61 4.26 24.22 15.10
CA TYR A 61 3.18 24.74 14.27
C TYR A 61 2.55 26.01 14.84
N CYS A 62 1.94 26.82 13.97
CA CYS A 62 0.86 27.71 14.38
C CYS A 62 -0.36 26.88 14.81
N LYS A 63 -1.01 27.27 15.90
CA LYS A 63 -2.25 26.65 16.40
C LYS A 63 -3.35 26.58 15.34
N GLU A 64 -3.51 27.65 14.56
CA GLU A 64 -4.47 27.76 13.45
C GLU A 64 -4.20 26.69 12.38
N CYS A 65 -3.02 26.75 11.74
CA CYS A 65 -2.66 25.87 10.63
C CYS A 65 -2.70 24.36 10.96
N ILE A 66 -2.33 23.95 12.19
CA ILE A 66 -2.38 22.53 12.56
C ILE A 66 -3.81 22.03 12.82
N LEU A 67 -4.69 22.90 13.32
CA LEU A 67 -6.12 22.56 13.47
C LEU A 67 -6.80 22.47 12.10
N GLU A 68 -6.49 23.37 11.17
CA GLU A 68 -6.95 23.31 9.78
C GLU A 68 -6.49 22.01 9.09
N ASN A 69 -5.22 21.63 9.23
CA ASN A 69 -4.68 20.38 8.70
C ASN A 69 -5.38 19.15 9.32
N ILE A 70 -5.54 19.10 10.65
CA ILE A 70 -6.29 18.03 11.34
C ILE A 70 -7.75 17.96 10.86
N LEU A 71 -8.40 19.09 10.58
CA LEU A 71 -9.77 19.13 10.03
C LEU A 71 -9.82 18.67 8.56
N ALA A 72 -8.86 19.06 7.73
CA ALA A 72 -8.75 18.61 6.35
C ALA A 72 -8.54 17.09 6.27
N GLN A 73 -7.59 16.56 7.05
CA GLN A 73 -7.35 15.13 7.15
C GLN A 73 -8.59 14.36 7.64
N LYS A 74 -9.32 14.87 8.65
CA LYS A 74 -10.57 14.24 9.10
C LYS A 74 -11.66 14.21 8.03
N LYS A 75 -11.79 15.28 7.23
CA LYS A 75 -12.74 15.32 6.10
C LYS A 75 -12.39 14.27 5.05
N GLU A 76 -11.10 14.13 4.72
CA GLU A 76 -10.63 13.17 3.72
C GLU A 76 -10.69 11.72 4.24
N ILE A 77 -10.35 11.46 5.52
CA ILE A 77 -10.56 10.15 6.17
C ILE A 77 -12.04 9.75 6.11
N LEU A 78 -12.96 10.68 6.44
CA LEU A 78 -14.41 10.45 6.37
C LEU A 78 -14.89 10.18 4.93
N ARG A 79 -14.35 10.91 3.95
CA ARG A 79 -14.64 10.68 2.52
C ARG A 79 -14.17 9.28 2.09
N GLN A 80 -12.96 8.90 2.46
CA GLN A 80 -12.38 7.60 2.15
C GLN A 80 -13.15 6.45 2.83
N GLN A 81 -13.58 6.64 4.09
CA GLN A 81 -14.46 5.71 4.79
C GLN A 81 -15.79 5.52 4.06
N LYS A 82 -16.43 6.60 3.59
CA LYS A 82 -17.67 6.50 2.78
C LYS A 82 -17.47 5.79 1.44
N LEU A 83 -16.34 6.01 0.77
CA LEU A 83 -16.02 5.31 -0.48
C LEU A 83 -15.73 3.82 -0.26
N LEU A 84 -15.08 3.47 0.85
CA LEU A 84 -14.90 2.09 1.30
C LEU A 84 -16.24 1.42 1.66
N GLU A 85 -17.11 2.12 2.40
CA GLU A 85 -18.43 1.63 2.80
C GLU A 85 -19.37 1.44 1.60
N ALA A 86 -19.30 2.31 0.60
CA ALA A 86 -20.03 2.15 -0.66
C ALA A 86 -19.55 0.91 -1.43
N LYS A 87 -18.24 0.82 -1.72
CA LYS A 87 -17.67 -0.35 -2.41
C LYS A 87 -17.97 -1.67 -1.68
N ALA A 88 -17.90 -1.69 -0.35
CA ALA A 88 -18.22 -2.89 0.42
C ALA A 88 -19.69 -3.32 0.29
N LYS A 89 -20.64 -2.38 0.12
CA LYS A 89 -22.05 -2.69 -0.15
C LYS A 89 -22.27 -3.16 -1.58
N ASP A 90 -21.60 -2.54 -2.55
CA ASP A 90 -21.63 -2.97 -3.95
C ASP A 90 -21.09 -4.41 -4.07
N GLU A 91 -19.96 -4.71 -3.41
CA GLU A 91 -19.36 -6.04 -3.31
C GLU A 91 -20.28 -7.06 -2.60
N GLU A 92 -21.00 -6.65 -1.53
CA GLU A 92 -21.96 -7.50 -0.82
C GLU A 92 -23.22 -7.80 -1.66
N GLU A 93 -23.71 -6.82 -2.44
CA GLU A 93 -24.81 -7.02 -3.39
C GLU A 93 -24.40 -7.92 -4.56
N GLU A 94 -23.21 -7.73 -5.14
CA GLU A 94 -22.68 -8.64 -6.15
C GLU A 94 -22.51 -10.06 -5.61
N ALA A 95 -22.01 -10.22 -4.39
CA ALA A 95 -21.87 -11.53 -3.75
C ALA A 95 -23.23 -12.23 -3.55
N LYS A 96 -24.28 -11.49 -3.14
CA LYS A 96 -25.65 -12.01 -3.03
C LYS A 96 -26.18 -12.47 -4.39
N ARG A 97 -26.09 -11.62 -5.43
CA ARG A 97 -26.54 -11.96 -6.79
C ARG A 97 -25.78 -13.16 -7.37
N LYS A 98 -24.46 -13.27 -7.14
CA LYS A 98 -23.66 -14.45 -7.51
C LYS A 98 -24.13 -15.72 -6.76
N ALA A 99 -24.42 -15.62 -5.47
CA ALA A 99 -24.93 -16.74 -4.66
C ALA A 99 -26.36 -17.16 -5.02
N GLU A 100 -27.20 -16.24 -5.52
CA GLU A 100 -28.53 -16.52 -6.06
C GLU A 100 -28.42 -17.28 -7.39
N LEU A 101 -27.66 -16.75 -8.35
CA LEU A 101 -27.38 -17.42 -9.63
C LEU A 101 -26.77 -18.81 -9.46
N ALA A 102 -25.91 -19.02 -8.45
CA ALA A 102 -25.36 -20.34 -8.14
C ALA A 102 -26.42 -21.33 -7.61
N LYS A 103 -27.38 -20.88 -6.79
CA LYS A 103 -28.50 -21.71 -6.34
C LYS A 103 -29.41 -22.09 -7.52
N GLU A 104 -29.70 -21.14 -8.39
CA GLU A 104 -30.47 -21.40 -9.63
C GLU A 104 -29.75 -22.41 -10.53
N ALA A 105 -28.43 -22.31 -10.69
CA ALA A 105 -27.63 -23.27 -11.45
C ALA A 105 -27.66 -24.69 -10.85
N VAL A 106 -27.60 -24.82 -9.50
CA VAL A 106 -27.76 -26.12 -8.81
C VAL A 106 -29.15 -26.71 -9.06
N ILE A 107 -30.21 -25.89 -8.98
CA ILE A 107 -31.59 -26.34 -9.24
C ILE A 107 -31.74 -26.80 -10.69
N GLN A 108 -31.28 -26.02 -11.67
CA GLN A 108 -31.34 -26.40 -13.08
C GLN A 108 -30.55 -27.67 -13.39
N GLU A 109 -29.38 -27.89 -12.77
CA GLU A 109 -28.63 -29.12 -12.97
C GLU A 109 -29.30 -30.32 -12.29
N PHE A 110 -29.92 -30.16 -11.13
CA PHE A 110 -30.76 -31.19 -10.52
C PHE A 110 -31.96 -31.56 -11.40
N GLU A 111 -32.69 -30.59 -11.95
CA GLU A 111 -33.78 -30.81 -12.91
C GLU A 111 -33.30 -31.56 -14.16
N ARG A 112 -32.17 -31.13 -14.75
CA ARG A 112 -31.52 -31.81 -15.89
C ARG A 112 -31.11 -33.24 -15.56
N GLN A 113 -30.80 -33.57 -14.30
CA GLN A 113 -30.49 -34.92 -13.88
C GLN A 113 -31.75 -35.77 -13.69
N GLN A 114 -32.81 -35.24 -13.07
CA GLN A 114 -34.10 -35.94 -12.94
C GLN A 114 -34.70 -36.31 -14.32
N VAL A 115 -34.64 -35.40 -15.29
CA VAL A 115 -35.12 -35.66 -16.67
C VAL A 115 -34.32 -36.78 -17.38
N LYS A 116 -33.05 -37.01 -17.02
CA LYS A 116 -32.24 -38.12 -17.55
C LYS A 116 -32.53 -39.47 -16.90
N ILE A 117 -33.27 -39.49 -15.78
CA ILE A 117 -33.54 -40.70 -14.96
C ILE A 117 -34.88 -41.35 -15.34
N THR A 118 -35.73 -40.71 -16.16
CA THR A 118 -36.97 -41.33 -16.65
C THR A 118 -36.67 -42.59 -17.48
N PRO A 119 -37.12 -43.79 -17.06
CA PRO A 119 -36.80 -45.02 -17.78
C PRO A 119 -37.60 -45.10 -19.08
N ILE A 120 -36.90 -45.18 -20.22
CA ILE A 120 -37.53 -45.48 -21.51
C ILE A 120 -37.98 -46.95 -21.48
N THR A 121 -39.25 -47.18 -21.16
CA THR A 121 -39.87 -48.51 -21.30
C THR A 121 -39.96 -48.89 -22.77
N ALA A 122 -39.30 -49.99 -23.13
CA ALA A 122 -38.96 -50.33 -24.51
C ALA A 122 -40.15 -50.58 -25.45
N THR A 123 -39.93 -50.25 -26.73
CA THR A 123 -40.46 -51.00 -27.86
C THR A 123 -39.34 -51.29 -28.85
N ASN A 124 -39.19 -52.55 -29.26
CA ASN A 124 -38.29 -52.93 -30.35
C ASN A 124 -39.06 -52.83 -31.68
N SER A 125 -38.48 -52.16 -32.68
CA SER A 125 -38.84 -52.37 -34.08
C SER A 125 -37.57 -52.35 -34.94
N SER A 126 -37.40 -53.39 -35.75
CA SER A 126 -36.33 -53.46 -36.74
C SER A 126 -36.83 -52.94 -38.07
N GLU A 127 -36.11 -52.02 -38.71
CA GLU A 127 -36.34 -51.74 -40.13
C GLU A 127 -35.05 -51.45 -40.90
N LYS A 128 -34.93 -52.04 -42.10
CA LYS A 128 -33.83 -51.80 -43.03
C LYS A 128 -34.22 -50.67 -43.97
N GLY A 129 -33.44 -49.59 -44.01
CA GLY A 129 -33.65 -48.48 -44.94
C GLY A 129 -32.35 -47.85 -45.40
N GLY A 130 -31.70 -48.43 -46.40
CA GLY A 130 -30.47 -47.88 -47.00
C GLY A 130 -30.71 -47.32 -48.39
N ILE A 131 -30.48 -46.02 -48.59
CA ILE A 131 -30.42 -45.36 -49.91
C ILE A 131 -29.14 -44.51 -49.99
N LYS A 132 -28.49 -44.53 -51.16
CA LYS A 132 -27.34 -43.66 -51.48
C LYS A 132 -27.84 -42.30 -51.97
N ALA A 133 -27.18 -41.23 -51.56
CA ALA A 133 -27.02 -40.02 -52.37
C ALA A 133 -25.51 -39.74 -52.52
N LYS A 134 -25.10 -39.20 -53.67
CA LYS A 134 -23.68 -39.01 -54.03
C LYS A 134 -23.52 -37.75 -54.88
N ASN A 135 -22.33 -37.16 -54.80
CA ASN A 135 -21.89 -35.95 -55.53
C ASN A 135 -22.60 -34.66 -55.04
N GLY A 136 -21.96 -33.49 -55.09
CA GLY A 136 -20.59 -33.17 -55.53
C GLY A 136 -20.22 -31.73 -55.14
N SER A 137 -19.13 -31.12 -55.59
CA SER A 137 -17.89 -31.59 -56.23
C SER A 137 -17.03 -30.34 -56.51
N THR A 138 -15.72 -30.37 -56.29
CA THR A 138 -14.68 -29.52 -56.96
C THR A 138 -14.80 -27.98 -56.82
N ASN A 139 -13.73 -27.17 -56.80
CA ASN A 139 -12.27 -27.36 -56.86
C ASN A 139 -11.65 -26.84 -55.52
N GLY A 140 -10.39 -27.07 -55.15
CA GLY A 140 -9.15 -27.15 -55.95
C GLY A 140 -8.56 -25.74 -56.12
N SER A 141 -7.26 -25.49 -55.92
CA SER A 141 -6.14 -26.43 -55.72
C SER A 141 -4.88 -25.69 -55.22
N SER A 142 -4.04 -26.38 -54.42
CA SER A 142 -2.54 -26.41 -54.43
C SER A 142 -1.70 -25.10 -54.56
N SER A 143 -0.45 -24.99 -54.12
CA SER A 143 0.61 -26.01 -53.95
C SER A 143 1.81 -25.47 -53.13
N THR A 144 2.43 -26.35 -52.31
CA THR A 144 3.90 -26.43 -52.04
C THR A 144 4.63 -25.22 -51.36
N ASN A 145 5.82 -25.35 -50.75
CA ASN A 145 6.67 -26.54 -50.62
C ASN A 145 7.32 -26.74 -49.23
N GLU A 146 8.01 -27.88 -49.10
CA GLU A 146 8.70 -28.41 -47.92
C GLU A 146 9.92 -27.59 -47.46
N ASN A 147 10.31 -27.74 -46.18
CA ASN A 147 11.57 -28.43 -45.88
C ASN A 147 11.60 -29.03 -44.46
N SER A 148 12.65 -29.81 -44.14
CA SER A 148 12.75 -30.71 -42.97
C SER A 148 14.01 -30.48 -42.11
N SER A 149 14.02 -30.98 -40.87
CA SER A 149 15.24 -31.20 -40.05
C SER A 149 15.00 -32.16 -38.87
N LYS A 150 16.08 -32.79 -38.35
CA LYS A 150 16.07 -33.96 -37.44
C LYS A 150 16.55 -33.64 -36.01
N LYS A 151 16.29 -34.61 -35.09
CA LYS A 151 16.94 -34.86 -33.77
C LYS A 151 16.58 -33.86 -32.63
N ASP A 152 16.79 -34.15 -31.33
CA ASP A 152 17.52 -35.29 -30.72
C ASP A 152 16.92 -35.84 -29.39
N VAL A 153 17.65 -36.74 -28.73
CA VAL A 153 17.40 -37.51 -27.48
C VAL A 153 18.41 -37.03 -26.39
N GLU A 154 18.23 -37.09 -25.06
CA GLU A 154 17.41 -37.93 -24.15
C GLU A 154 16.50 -37.06 -23.22
N LYS A 155 16.30 -37.17 -21.88
CA LYS A 155 16.85 -37.95 -20.74
C LYS A 155 15.79 -38.13 -19.61
N SER A 156 16.16 -38.83 -18.52
CA SER A 156 15.42 -39.10 -17.26
C SER A 156 16.43 -39.09 -16.08
N PRO A 157 16.09 -39.23 -14.77
CA PRO A 157 14.77 -39.46 -14.13
C PRO A 157 14.50 -38.63 -12.84
N GLU A 158 13.32 -38.80 -12.22
CA GLU A 158 13.17 -39.35 -10.84
C GLU A 158 11.69 -39.59 -10.47
N SER A 159 11.40 -40.28 -9.36
CA SER A 159 10.08 -40.87 -9.10
C SER A 159 9.54 -40.71 -7.66
N VAL A 160 8.29 -40.27 -7.51
CA VAL A 160 7.57 -40.29 -6.22
C VAL A 160 6.11 -40.73 -6.38
N LYS A 161 5.87 -42.00 -6.04
CA LYS A 161 4.70 -42.56 -5.31
C LYS A 161 3.33 -41.90 -5.52
N GLY A 162 2.44 -42.58 -6.26
CA GLY A 162 0.99 -42.42 -6.09
C GLY A 162 0.52 -42.89 -4.71
N VAL A 163 -0.51 -42.25 -4.16
CA VAL A 163 -1.11 -42.58 -2.86
C VAL A 163 -2.33 -43.49 -3.06
N LYS A 164 -2.50 -44.45 -2.16
CA LYS A 164 -3.47 -45.56 -2.26
C LYS A 164 -4.93 -45.09 -2.26
N ALA A 165 -5.78 -45.83 -2.96
CA ALA A 165 -7.19 -45.95 -2.58
C ALA A 165 -7.29 -46.56 -1.16
N ILE A 166 -8.21 -46.06 -0.34
CA ILE A 166 -8.39 -46.56 1.03
C ILE A 166 -9.28 -47.81 0.99
N GLU A 167 -8.69 -48.95 1.28
CA GLU A 167 -9.42 -50.21 1.47
C GLU A 167 -10.19 -50.16 2.80
N TRP A 168 -11.52 -50.33 2.74
CA TRP A 168 -12.32 -50.55 3.95
C TRP A 168 -12.14 -51.99 4.43
N THR A 169 -11.20 -52.20 5.34
CA THR A 169 -11.06 -53.48 6.06
C THR A 169 -12.21 -53.65 7.06
N GLY A 170 -13.08 -54.63 6.80
CA GLY A 170 -14.37 -54.76 7.48
C GLY A 170 -14.90 -56.20 7.50
N SER A 171 -14.09 -57.15 7.94
CA SER A 171 -14.49 -58.56 8.05
C SER A 171 -15.59 -58.75 9.10
N SER A 172 -16.78 -59.21 8.69
CA SER A 172 -17.37 -60.48 9.18
C SER A 172 -18.82 -60.71 8.71
N SER A 173 -19.07 -61.95 8.31
CA SER A 173 -20.34 -62.69 8.41
C SER A 173 -21.60 -62.21 7.68
N SER A 174 -22.34 -63.20 7.19
CA SER A 174 -23.65 -63.07 6.55
C SER A 174 -24.73 -62.64 7.55
N ASN A 175 -25.47 -61.58 7.22
CA ASN A 175 -26.88 -61.46 7.57
C ASN A 175 -27.58 -60.37 6.74
N ASN A 176 -28.65 -60.71 6.02
CA ASN A 176 -29.37 -59.79 5.14
C ASN A 176 -30.37 -58.92 5.93
N LYS A 177 -29.88 -58.12 6.87
CA LYS A 177 -30.65 -57.02 7.47
C LYS A 177 -30.36 -55.74 6.72
N LYS A 178 -31.38 -55.22 6.03
CA LYS A 178 -31.36 -53.89 5.40
C LYS A 178 -30.93 -52.86 6.44
N ARG A 179 -29.71 -52.30 6.33
CA ARG A 179 -29.30 -51.18 7.18
C ARG A 179 -30.24 -50.02 6.87
N LYS A 180 -30.97 -49.55 7.87
CA LYS A 180 -31.84 -48.39 7.74
C LYS A 180 -30.94 -47.19 7.48
N PHE A 181 -30.96 -46.65 6.27
CA PHE A 181 -30.23 -45.44 5.92
C PHE A 181 -30.74 -44.32 6.85
N GLN A 182 -29.91 -43.92 7.79
CA GLN A 182 -30.12 -42.71 8.58
C GLN A 182 -29.54 -41.58 7.75
N LEU A 183 -30.34 -40.54 7.58
CA LEU A 183 -30.12 -39.51 6.59
C LEU A 183 -29.86 -38.23 7.39
N ASP A 184 -28.61 -38.08 7.81
CA ASP A 184 -28.24 -37.11 8.83
C ASP A 184 -28.23 -35.69 8.23
N ASP A 185 -29.05 -34.80 8.80
CA ASP A 185 -29.30 -33.46 8.26
C ASP A 185 -28.01 -32.62 8.15
N GLU A 186 -27.02 -32.85 9.03
CA GLU A 186 -25.72 -32.20 8.94
C GLU A 186 -24.95 -32.58 7.67
N GLU A 187 -24.97 -33.87 7.28
CA GLU A 187 -24.34 -34.33 6.03
C GLU A 187 -25.07 -33.75 4.80
N LEU A 188 -26.41 -33.68 4.82
CA LEU A 188 -27.18 -33.01 3.78
C LEU A 188 -26.75 -31.54 3.60
N THR A 189 -26.64 -30.77 4.69
CA THR A 189 -26.21 -29.37 4.56
C THR A 189 -24.75 -29.23 4.13
N ALA A 190 -23.88 -30.20 4.44
CA ALA A 190 -22.50 -30.24 3.97
C ALA A 190 -22.40 -30.60 2.47
N ILE A 191 -23.31 -31.45 1.96
CA ILE A 191 -23.46 -31.74 0.52
C ILE A 191 -23.94 -30.49 -0.21
N ALA A 192 -25.07 -29.90 0.21
CA ALA A 192 -25.65 -28.73 -0.42
C ALA A 192 -24.69 -27.51 -0.48
N LYS A 193 -23.82 -27.35 0.53
CA LYS A 193 -22.76 -26.32 0.52
C LYS A 193 -21.67 -26.62 -0.53
N ARG A 194 -21.20 -27.87 -0.63
CA ARG A 194 -20.22 -28.27 -1.66
C ARG A 194 -20.78 -28.09 -3.07
N ASP A 195 -22.04 -28.47 -3.30
CA ASP A 195 -22.68 -28.34 -4.60
C ASP A 195 -22.83 -26.86 -5.01
N GLN A 196 -23.17 -25.98 -4.06
CA GLN A 196 -23.19 -24.52 -4.27
C GLN A 196 -21.79 -23.93 -4.53
N GLU A 197 -20.75 -24.37 -3.81
CA GLU A 197 -19.37 -23.97 -4.06
C GLU A 197 -18.86 -24.43 -5.44
N GLU A 198 -19.23 -25.64 -5.87
CA GLU A 198 -18.91 -26.15 -7.21
C GLU A 198 -19.64 -25.38 -8.30
N ALA A 199 -20.92 -25.05 -8.11
CA ALA A 199 -21.68 -24.21 -9.04
C ALA A 199 -21.07 -22.80 -9.16
N LEU A 200 -20.66 -22.19 -8.04
CA LEU A 200 -19.92 -20.92 -8.04
C LEU A 200 -18.62 -21.02 -8.84
N LYS A 201 -17.81 -22.07 -8.63
CA LYS A 201 -16.55 -22.30 -9.36
C LYS A 201 -16.80 -22.45 -10.87
N LYS A 202 -17.79 -23.25 -11.27
CA LYS A 202 -18.17 -23.46 -12.68
C LYS A 202 -18.64 -22.16 -13.34
N LEU A 203 -19.45 -21.35 -12.67
CA LEU A 203 -19.90 -20.04 -13.17
C LEU A 203 -18.77 -19.00 -13.25
N GLU A 204 -17.82 -19.02 -12.32
CA GLU A 204 -16.63 -18.14 -12.35
C GLU A 204 -15.68 -18.58 -13.49
N GLU A 205 -15.48 -19.88 -13.70
CA GLU A 205 -14.71 -20.43 -14.83
C GLU A 205 -15.35 -20.11 -16.19
N GLU A 206 -16.67 -20.28 -16.34
CA GLU A 206 -17.41 -19.88 -17.53
C GLU A 206 -17.30 -18.37 -17.80
N ARG A 207 -17.39 -17.52 -16.76
CA ARG A 207 -17.15 -16.08 -16.89
C ARG A 207 -15.71 -15.75 -17.31
N ILE A 208 -14.72 -16.45 -16.75
CA ILE A 208 -13.30 -16.29 -17.11
C ILE A 208 -13.02 -16.80 -18.54
N LEU A 209 -13.77 -17.78 -19.03
CA LEU A 209 -13.68 -18.24 -20.42
C LEU A 209 -14.40 -17.28 -21.39
N ALA A 210 -15.52 -16.69 -20.98
CA ALA A 210 -16.25 -15.69 -21.75
C ALA A 210 -15.55 -14.32 -21.82
N SER A 211 -14.79 -13.94 -20.78
CA SER A 211 -14.04 -12.67 -20.72
C SER A 211 -12.67 -12.72 -21.39
N LYS A 212 -12.16 -13.91 -21.75
CA LYS A 212 -10.91 -14.03 -22.51
C LYS A 212 -11.07 -13.42 -23.92
N PRO A 213 -10.19 -12.48 -24.33
CA PRO A 213 -10.31 -11.82 -25.61
C PRO A 213 -10.11 -12.82 -26.76
N LYS A 214 -11.05 -12.83 -27.72
CA LYS A 214 -11.10 -13.80 -28.82
C LYS A 214 -10.11 -13.50 -29.97
N LEU A 215 -9.29 -12.46 -29.82
CA LEU A 215 -8.29 -11.99 -30.78
C LEU A 215 -6.99 -11.64 -30.03
N PRO A 216 -5.80 -12.01 -30.53
CA PRO A 216 -4.51 -11.83 -29.84
C PRO A 216 -3.95 -10.39 -29.95
N ASN A 217 -4.79 -9.37 -30.05
CA ASN A 217 -4.40 -8.00 -30.36
C ASN A 217 -4.51 -7.05 -29.15
N PHE A 218 -3.42 -6.95 -28.39
CA PHE A 218 -3.30 -6.09 -27.18
C PHE A 218 -3.54 -4.59 -27.43
N TRP A 219 -3.37 -4.12 -28.67
CA TRP A 219 -3.40 -2.69 -29.02
C TRP A 219 -4.80 -2.09 -29.27
N LEU A 220 -5.89 -2.86 -29.15
CA LEU A 220 -7.24 -2.30 -29.21
C LEU A 220 -7.68 -1.85 -27.80
N PRO A 221 -8.14 -0.59 -27.60
CA PRO A 221 -8.62 -0.12 -26.29
C PRO A 221 -9.83 -0.86 -25.70
N SER A 222 -10.48 -1.72 -26.48
CA SER A 222 -11.54 -2.64 -26.02
C SER A 222 -11.01 -4.00 -25.56
N LEU A 223 -9.73 -4.30 -25.79
CA LEU A 223 -9.03 -5.54 -25.44
C LEU A 223 -7.82 -5.30 -24.52
N THR A 224 -7.43 -4.04 -24.28
CA THR A 224 -6.50 -3.69 -23.20
C THR A 224 -7.07 -4.17 -21.87
N PRO A 225 -6.31 -4.93 -21.04
CA PRO A 225 -6.81 -5.36 -19.75
C PRO A 225 -7.08 -4.12 -18.87
N SER A 226 -8.34 -3.87 -18.55
CA SER A 226 -8.71 -2.90 -17.52
C SER A 226 -7.94 -3.24 -16.24
N ALA A 227 -7.26 -2.25 -15.66
CA ALA A 227 -6.58 -2.45 -14.39
C ALA A 227 -7.58 -2.95 -13.34
N ASP A 228 -7.16 -3.92 -12.51
CA ASP A 228 -7.94 -4.37 -11.35
C ASP A 228 -8.50 -3.14 -10.61
N PRO A 229 -9.82 -3.05 -10.39
CA PRO A 229 -10.43 -1.82 -9.87
C PRO A 229 -9.80 -1.48 -8.52
N ASP A 230 -9.16 -0.30 -8.44
CA ASP A 230 -8.22 0.05 -7.37
C ASP A 230 -8.72 -0.43 -6.00
N LYS A 231 -8.02 -1.46 -5.48
CA LYS A 231 -8.28 -2.06 -4.17
C LYS A 231 -7.99 -1.01 -3.12
N VAL A 232 -9.03 -0.26 -2.75
CA VAL A 232 -8.92 0.91 -1.87
C VAL A 232 -8.37 0.44 -0.55
N LYS A 233 -7.08 0.73 -0.32
CA LYS A 233 -6.36 0.26 0.86
C LYS A 233 -7.04 0.85 2.09
N GLN A 234 -7.39 0.00 3.07
CA GLN A 234 -8.06 0.44 4.29
C GLN A 234 -7.31 1.62 4.91
N THR A 235 -7.97 2.77 4.96
CA THR A 235 -7.27 4.04 5.20
C THR A 235 -6.96 4.22 6.68
N ARG A 236 -5.79 4.79 6.98
CA ARG A 236 -5.35 5.03 8.37
C ARG A 236 -6.34 6.00 9.02
N GLN A 237 -7.13 5.50 9.97
CA GLN A 237 -8.21 6.26 10.62
C GLN A 237 -7.75 7.40 11.55
N GLN A 238 -6.44 7.58 11.70
CA GLN A 238 -5.83 8.58 12.59
C GLN A 238 -5.25 9.73 11.76
N THR A 239 -5.40 10.96 12.24
CA THR A 239 -4.73 12.13 11.68
C THR A 239 -3.22 12.05 11.91
N MET A 240 -2.43 12.37 10.89
CA MET A 240 -0.98 12.15 10.83
C MET A 240 -0.20 13.46 10.71
N CYS A 241 1.00 13.48 11.29
CA CYS A 241 1.97 14.56 11.14
C CYS A 241 2.90 14.28 9.94
N THR A 242 2.79 15.10 8.89
CA THR A 242 3.57 15.02 7.64
C THR A 242 4.95 15.69 7.71
N ALA A 243 5.33 16.31 8.83
CA ALA A 243 6.60 17.04 8.99
C ALA A 243 7.84 16.15 9.18
N SER A 244 7.69 14.82 9.14
CA SER A 244 8.75 13.86 9.43
C SER A 244 8.52 12.55 8.69
N ASP A 245 9.58 11.96 8.14
CA ASP A 245 9.61 10.56 7.73
C ASP A 245 10.22 9.75 8.89
N PRO A 246 9.53 8.75 9.49
CA PRO A 246 8.16 8.32 9.21
C PRO A 246 7.09 9.25 9.82
N GLU A 247 5.92 9.26 9.19
CA GLU A 247 4.71 9.89 9.72
C GLU A 247 4.33 9.29 11.08
N HIS A 248 3.80 10.13 11.98
CA HIS A 248 3.30 9.70 13.28
C HIS A 248 1.91 10.28 13.55
N PRO A 249 1.03 9.57 14.29
CA PRO A 249 -0.30 10.06 14.60
C PRO A 249 -0.25 11.29 15.51
N ILE A 250 -1.14 12.24 15.24
CA ILE A 250 -1.30 13.49 15.98
C ILE A 250 -2.78 13.74 16.25
N SER A 251 -3.10 14.29 17.42
CA SER A 251 -4.47 14.66 17.80
C SER A 251 -4.46 16.00 18.55
N MET A 252 -5.61 16.68 18.60
CA MET A 252 -5.73 17.98 19.29
C MET A 252 -5.35 17.87 20.78
N LYS A 253 -5.57 16.70 21.40
CA LYS A 253 -5.18 16.42 22.81
C LYS A 253 -3.68 16.12 22.99
N THR A 254 -2.93 15.86 21.92
CA THR A 254 -1.48 15.58 21.97
C THR A 254 -0.62 16.79 21.55
N LEU A 255 -1.26 17.91 21.19
CA LEU A 255 -0.57 19.18 20.95
C LEU A 255 -0.18 19.82 22.28
N ILE A 256 1.09 20.17 22.42
CA ILE A 256 1.64 20.85 23.58
C ILE A 256 1.74 22.35 23.25
N PRO A 257 1.10 23.26 24.01
CA PRO A 257 1.32 24.69 23.82
C PRO A 257 2.76 25.03 24.22
N THR A 258 3.50 25.70 23.35
CA THR A 258 4.89 26.07 23.59
C THR A 258 5.04 27.52 24.01
N LYS A 259 6.03 27.78 24.87
CA LYS A 259 6.34 29.08 25.44
C LYS A 259 7.82 29.34 25.23
N PHE A 260 8.12 30.18 24.25
CA PHE A 260 9.43 30.79 24.11
C PHE A 260 9.52 32.02 25.02
N THR A 261 10.73 32.34 25.48
CA THR A 261 11.01 33.62 26.13
C THR A 261 11.59 34.56 25.08
N GLU A 262 10.95 35.71 24.88
CA GLU A 262 11.46 36.77 24.01
C GLU A 262 12.30 37.75 24.84
N ASP A 263 13.47 38.11 24.33
CA ASP A 263 14.18 39.32 24.73
C ASP A 263 13.87 40.44 23.73
N LYS A 264 13.82 41.68 24.21
CA LYS A 264 13.37 42.85 23.45
C LYS A 264 14.41 43.95 23.54
N ASP A 265 15.48 43.79 22.77
CA ASP A 265 16.53 44.79 22.60
C ASP A 265 15.92 46.16 22.22
N PRO A 266 16.03 47.21 23.05
CA PRO A 266 15.36 48.48 22.77
C PRO A 266 15.89 49.18 21.51
N THR A 267 17.14 48.89 21.12
CA THR A 267 17.84 49.47 19.97
C THR A 267 17.46 48.83 18.64
N SER A 268 16.86 47.63 18.65
CA SER A 268 16.59 46.84 17.44
C SER A 268 15.18 46.25 17.49
N LYS A 269 14.33 46.58 16.51
CA LYS A 269 12.92 46.14 16.44
C LYS A 269 12.73 44.63 16.18
N LYS A 270 13.75 43.80 16.40
CA LYS A 270 13.77 42.34 16.21
C LYS A 270 13.64 41.65 17.57
N THR A 271 12.56 40.90 17.78
CA THR A 271 12.34 40.16 19.04
C THR A 271 13.13 38.86 19.03
N ASN A 272 14.25 38.84 19.75
CA ASN A 272 15.17 37.72 19.83
C ASN A 272 14.63 36.66 20.79
N LEU A 273 14.64 35.38 20.39
CA LEU A 273 14.21 34.29 21.26
C LEU A 273 15.39 33.82 22.10
N ILE A 274 15.23 33.67 23.42
CA ILE A 274 16.31 33.33 24.35
C ILE A 274 16.00 32.09 25.18
N CYS A 275 17.05 31.36 25.57
CA CYS A 275 16.94 30.27 26.54
C CYS A 275 16.83 30.81 27.97
N PRO A 276 15.78 30.47 28.75
CA PRO A 276 15.59 30.96 30.12
C PRO A 276 16.78 30.70 31.05
N SER A 277 17.43 29.53 30.95
CA SER A 277 18.49 29.10 31.87
C SER A 277 19.88 29.67 31.58
N CYS A 278 20.12 30.24 30.40
CA CYS A 278 21.46 30.69 30.01
C CYS A 278 21.50 31.98 29.19
N ARG A 279 20.34 32.59 28.90
CA ARG A 279 20.14 33.81 28.10
C ARG A 279 20.79 33.81 26.71
N LYS A 280 21.28 32.66 26.22
CA LYS A 280 21.74 32.52 24.84
C LYS A 280 20.56 32.59 23.89
N THR A 281 20.74 33.30 22.79
CA THR A 281 19.78 33.36 21.69
C THR A 281 19.57 31.97 21.09
N LEU A 282 18.31 31.60 20.92
CA LEU A 282 17.88 30.36 20.30
C LEU A 282 18.07 30.51 18.78
N THR A 283 18.90 29.65 18.21
CA THR A 283 19.18 29.60 16.78
C THR A 283 19.26 28.15 16.34
N ASN A 284 19.03 27.88 15.05
CA ASN A 284 19.06 26.53 14.46
C ASN A 284 20.43 25.80 14.68
N SER A 285 21.52 26.52 14.95
CA SER A 285 22.81 25.95 15.37
C SER A 285 22.77 25.24 16.75
N LEU A 286 21.80 25.55 17.61
CA LEU A 286 21.62 24.95 18.93
C LEU A 286 20.49 23.91 18.87
N LYS A 287 20.70 22.74 19.50
CA LYS A 287 19.60 21.81 19.76
C LYS A 287 18.75 22.34 20.92
N ILE A 288 17.44 22.41 20.68
CA ILE A 288 16.45 22.98 21.58
C ILE A 288 15.52 21.86 22.05
N CYS A 289 15.08 21.92 23.29
CA CYS A 289 14.19 20.93 23.89
C CYS A 289 12.93 21.62 24.44
N LEU A 290 11.79 20.95 24.31
CA LEU A 290 10.50 21.33 24.87
C LEU A 290 10.17 20.43 26.06
N ILE A 291 9.55 20.99 27.11
CA ILE A 291 9.09 20.26 28.28
C ILE A 291 7.56 20.10 28.22
N LYS A 292 7.07 18.87 28.04
CA LYS A 292 5.65 18.53 27.80
C LYS A 292 4.66 19.14 28.81
N PRO A 293 4.84 19.03 30.15
CA PRO A 293 3.83 19.47 31.11
C PRO A 293 3.71 20.99 31.29
N CYS A 294 4.67 21.80 30.83
CA CYS A 294 4.67 23.24 31.07
C CYS A 294 4.83 24.11 29.80
N GLY A 295 5.25 23.51 28.68
CA GLY A 295 5.43 24.19 27.41
C GLY A 295 6.73 24.98 27.25
N HIS A 296 7.58 25.07 28.28
CA HIS A 296 8.79 25.89 28.23
C HIS A 296 9.86 25.30 27.29
N VAL A 297 10.45 26.19 26.49
CA VAL A 297 11.48 25.89 25.50
C VAL A 297 12.87 26.24 26.05
N ILE A 298 13.78 25.27 26.10
CA ILE A 298 15.08 25.38 26.79
C ILE A 298 16.21 24.77 25.94
N CYS A 299 17.43 25.30 26.03
CA CYS A 299 18.59 24.76 25.31
C CYS A 299 18.95 23.33 25.78
N LYS A 300 19.35 22.42 24.87
CA LYS A 300 19.67 21.03 25.25
C LYS A 300 20.75 20.92 26.34
N ILE A 301 21.83 21.69 26.20
CA ILE A 301 22.92 21.79 27.20
C ILE A 301 22.39 22.20 28.59
N CYS A 302 21.33 23.00 28.63
CA CYS A 302 20.69 23.50 29.83
C CYS A 302 19.78 22.43 30.46
N VAL A 303 19.01 21.71 29.62
CA VAL A 303 18.18 20.57 30.03
C VAL A 303 19.03 19.44 30.63
N ASP A 304 20.12 19.06 29.96
CA ASP A 304 21.00 17.97 30.39
C ASP A 304 21.78 18.34 31.69
N LYS A 305 22.07 19.64 31.91
CA LYS A 305 22.74 20.12 33.14
C LYS A 305 21.80 20.28 34.34
N PHE A 306 20.61 20.85 34.13
CA PHE A 306 19.68 21.22 35.21
C PHE A 306 18.47 20.28 35.26
N VAL A 307 17.62 20.32 34.23
CA VAL A 307 16.29 19.68 34.22
C VAL A 307 16.35 18.16 34.40
N ARG A 308 17.31 17.45 33.78
CA ARG A 308 17.46 16.00 33.97
C ARG A 308 17.93 15.62 35.37
N LYS A 309 18.71 16.47 36.03
CA LYS A 309 19.23 16.23 37.39
C LYS A 309 18.17 16.50 38.45
N THR A 310 17.45 17.62 38.34
CA THR A 310 16.39 18.02 39.29
C THR A 310 15.06 17.33 39.02
N LYS A 311 14.84 16.83 37.80
CA LYS A 311 13.55 16.31 37.31
C LYS A 311 12.42 17.33 37.44
N GLN A 312 12.75 18.60 37.25
CA GLN A 312 11.87 19.77 37.39
C GLN A 312 12.20 20.83 36.32
N CYS A 313 11.19 21.58 35.87
CA CYS A 313 11.38 22.64 34.88
C CYS A 313 11.97 23.91 35.50
N PHE A 314 13.14 24.35 35.03
CA PHE A 314 13.87 25.54 35.51
C PHE A 314 13.06 26.86 35.59
N VAL A 315 11.93 26.97 34.89
CA VAL A 315 11.13 28.22 34.79
C VAL A 315 9.91 28.22 35.73
N CYS A 316 9.49 27.05 36.22
CA CYS A 316 8.21 26.92 36.93
C CYS A 316 8.12 25.72 37.90
N ASP A 317 9.23 25.04 38.15
CA ASP A 317 9.44 23.91 39.09
C ASP A 317 8.50 22.70 38.97
N ILE A 318 7.61 22.70 37.97
CA ILE A 318 6.76 21.56 37.59
C ILE A 318 7.64 20.32 37.36
N LYS A 319 7.27 19.22 38.03
CA LYS A 319 7.97 17.94 37.98
C LYS A 319 7.88 17.34 36.57
N CYS A 320 9.02 16.91 36.03
CA CYS A 320 9.19 16.44 34.66
C CYS A 320 10.03 15.15 34.65
N ARG A 321 9.57 14.10 33.96
CA ARG A 321 10.36 12.87 33.74
C ARG A 321 11.14 12.99 32.43
N ASP A 322 12.16 12.17 32.23
CA ASP A 322 12.94 12.18 30.98
C ASP A 322 12.11 11.89 29.71
N LYS A 323 11.00 11.14 29.85
CA LYS A 323 10.00 10.90 28.78
C LYS A 323 9.11 12.13 28.47
N ASP A 324 9.12 13.12 29.35
CA ASP A 324 8.37 14.38 29.22
C ASP A 324 9.25 15.52 28.67
N ILE A 325 10.49 15.22 28.27
CA ILE A 325 11.39 16.09 27.53
C ILE A 325 11.33 15.66 26.05
N VAL A 326 11.16 16.62 25.14
CA VAL A 326 11.14 16.40 23.68
C VAL A 326 12.25 17.23 23.06
N ASP A 327 13.17 16.61 22.33
CA ASP A 327 14.09 17.35 21.47
C ASP A 327 13.31 17.89 20.27
N MET A 328 13.41 19.19 19.97
CA MET A 328 12.73 19.80 18.82
C MET A 328 13.51 19.59 17.53
N SER A 329 12.78 19.34 16.44
CA SER A 329 13.34 19.06 15.11
C SER A 329 13.92 20.32 14.46
N GLY A 330 15.25 20.44 14.51
CA GLY A 330 16.02 21.51 13.87
C GLY A 330 16.57 21.08 12.51
N GLU A 331 16.22 21.83 11.45
CA GLU A 331 16.75 21.66 10.10
C GLU A 331 18.18 22.22 10.02
N GLY A 332 19.14 21.43 10.50
CA GLY A 332 20.52 21.86 10.77
C GLY A 332 21.18 22.65 9.64
N THR A 333 22.05 23.59 10.03
CA THR A 333 22.67 24.59 9.15
C THR A 333 23.39 24.00 7.93
N GLY A 334 23.47 24.74 6.82
CA GLY A 334 23.97 24.26 5.51
C GLY A 334 25.38 23.65 5.46
N PHE A 335 26.14 23.73 6.55
CA PHE A 335 27.47 23.13 6.70
C PHE A 335 27.49 21.89 7.62
N ALA A 336 26.44 21.64 8.42
CA ALA A 336 26.40 20.59 9.44
C ALA A 336 25.03 19.88 9.47
N SER A 337 25.04 18.56 9.22
CA SER A 337 23.85 17.68 9.18
C SER A 337 23.19 17.43 10.56
N GLY A 338 22.95 18.48 11.35
CA GLY A 338 22.58 18.40 12.75
C GLY A 338 21.23 17.74 13.05
N GLY A 339 20.32 17.64 12.07
CA GLY A 339 18.99 17.05 12.26
C GLY A 339 18.05 16.97 11.05
N GLY A 340 18.49 17.28 9.83
CA GLY A 340 17.62 17.32 8.64
C GLY A 340 18.29 16.91 7.33
N LYS A 341 17.51 16.84 6.25
CA LYS A 341 17.98 16.53 4.88
C LYS A 341 18.74 17.72 4.29
N VAL A 342 20.06 17.77 4.51
CA VAL A 342 20.95 18.85 4.00
C VAL A 342 21.34 18.67 2.51
N VAL A 343 20.98 17.55 1.89
CA VAL A 343 21.23 17.28 0.46
C VAL A 343 19.89 17.17 -0.27
N ALA A 344 19.73 17.95 -1.32
CA ALA A 344 18.69 17.75 -2.33
C ALA A 344 19.26 16.89 -3.47
N GLU A 345 18.47 15.93 -3.93
CA GLU A 345 18.79 15.07 -5.07
C GLU A 345 17.69 15.23 -6.12
N ARG A 346 18.08 15.52 -7.37
CA ARG A 346 17.19 15.59 -8.53
C ARG A 346 17.69 14.61 -9.58
N PHE A 347 16.78 13.86 -10.19
CA PHE A 347 17.06 12.97 -11.30
C PHE A 347 16.37 13.51 -12.54
N ASP A 348 17.16 13.83 -13.57
CA ASP A 348 16.69 14.27 -14.88
C ASP A 348 17.10 13.25 -15.95
N VAL A 349 16.21 12.95 -16.90
CA VAL A 349 16.49 12.01 -18.00
C VAL A 349 17.30 12.70 -19.10
N ALA A 350 18.26 11.99 -19.70
CA ALA A 350 19.19 12.57 -20.70
C ALA A 350 18.55 12.88 -22.06
N PHE A 351 17.44 12.22 -22.39
CA PHE A 351 16.73 12.34 -23.66
C PHE A 351 15.23 12.29 -23.38
N GLN A 352 14.56 13.45 -23.41
CA GLN A 352 13.11 13.59 -23.29
C GLN A 352 12.66 14.92 -23.94
#